data_AF-A0A2G3PVI9-F1
#
_entry.id   AF-A0A2G3PVI9-F1
#
_cell.length_a   1.000
_cell.length_b   1.000
_cell.length_c   1.000
_cell.angle_alpha   90.00
_cell.angle_beta   90.00
_cell.angle_gamma   90.00
#
_symmetry.space_group_name_H-M   'P 1'
#
loop_
_entity.id
_entity.type
_entity.pdbx_description
1 polymer ?
#
loop_
_entity_poly.entity_id
_entity_poly.type
_entity_poly.pdbx_seq_one_letter_code
_entity_poly.pdbx_strand_id
1 'polypeptide(L)'
;MSYGYLDKYGILHVVSDEGTAKTYAKNGKYVKTDVANRGGYPCLLKEVVVYSQSEAYIEGNRGDGKKIRLSECKDIEALYKQLI
;
A
#
# COMPACT_ATOMS: atom_id res chain seq x y z
N MET A 1 1.97 -1.83 -14.68
CA MET A 1 2.38 -0.52 -14.15
C MET A 1 1.30 -0.02 -13.20
N SER A 2 1.66 0.45 -12.02
CA SER A 2 0.72 0.92 -11.00
C SER A 2 1.24 2.20 -10.33
N TYR A 3 0.43 2.78 -9.45
CA TYR A 3 0.71 4.02 -8.75
C TYR A 3 0.45 3.81 -7.26
N GLY A 4 1.48 4.03 -6.44
CA GLY A 4 1.40 4.04 -5.00
C GLY A 4 1.09 5.42 -4.46
N TYR A 5 0.22 5.52 -3.48
CA TYR A 5 -0.06 6.75 -2.74
C TYR A 5 -0.44 6.44 -1.29
N LEU A 6 -0.29 7.43 -0.41
CA LEU A 6 -0.84 7.37 0.94
C LEU A 6 -2.20 8.06 0.96
N ASP A 7 -3.21 7.45 1.56
CA ASP A 7 -4.47 8.13 1.81
C ASP A 7 -4.34 9.14 2.98
N LYS A 8 -5.44 9.84 3.29
CA LYS A 8 -5.48 10.80 4.40
C LYS A 8 -5.13 10.19 5.77
N TYR A 9 -5.26 8.88 5.94
CA TYR A 9 -4.94 8.15 7.17
C TYR A 9 -3.52 7.58 7.18
N GLY A 10 -2.75 7.77 6.11
CA GLY A 10 -1.38 7.24 5.99
C GLY A 10 -1.33 5.75 5.62
N ILE A 11 -2.41 5.22 5.04
CA ILE A 11 -2.50 3.84 4.53
C ILE A 11 -2.01 3.83 3.09
N LEU A 12 -1.17 2.86 2.75
CA LEU A 12 -0.67 2.66 1.40
C LEU A 12 -1.70 2.00 0.51
N HIS A 13 -2.01 2.69 -0.59
CA HIS A 13 -2.80 2.19 -1.68
C HIS A 13 -1.93 2.02 -2.93
N VAL A 14 -2.24 1.00 -3.73
CA VAL A 14 -1.64 0.79 -5.04
C VAL A 14 -2.75 0.55 -6.05
N VAL A 15 -2.79 1.38 -7.09
CA VAL A 15 -3.85 1.38 -8.09
C VAL A 15 -3.26 1.38 -9.49
N SER A 16 -3.97 0.80 -10.46
CA SER A 16 -3.56 0.81 -11.87
C SER A 16 -3.90 2.13 -12.58
N ASP A 17 -4.81 2.92 -12.01
CA ASP A 17 -5.25 4.20 -12.56
C ASP A 17 -4.56 5.39 -11.86
N GLU A 18 -3.89 6.24 -12.63
CA GLU A 18 -3.18 7.42 -12.11
C GLU A 18 -4.17 8.48 -11.59
N GLY A 19 -5.35 8.61 -12.21
CA GLY A 19 -6.36 9.59 -11.81
C GLY A 19 -6.85 9.36 -10.37
N THR A 20 -7.03 8.09 -10.01
CA THR A 20 -7.35 7.64 -8.66
C THR A 20 -6.23 8.03 -7.68
N ALA A 21 -4.97 7.75 -8.03
CA ALA A 21 -3.83 8.13 -7.18
C ALA A 21 -3.76 9.65 -6.96
N LYS A 22 -3.91 10.45 -8.02
CA LYS A 22 -3.95 11.93 -7.93
C LYS A 22 -5.07 12.44 -7.03
N THR A 23 -6.25 11.81 -7.11
CA THR A 23 -7.45 12.23 -6.36
C THR A 23 -7.34 11.95 -4.87
N TYR A 24 -6.81 10.78 -4.49
CA TYR A 24 -6.82 10.30 -3.11
C TYR A 24 -5.48 10.43 -2.38
N ALA A 25 -4.40 10.77 -3.10
CA ALA A 25 -3.10 11.02 -2.50
C ALA A 25 -3.15 12.15 -1.47
N LYS A 26 -2.78 11.82 -0.24
CA LYS A 26 -2.45 12.80 0.78
C LYS A 26 -1.35 13.72 0.25
N ASN A 27 -1.58 15.03 0.38
CA ASN A 27 -0.69 16.09 -0.11
C ASN A 27 -0.41 16.02 -1.63
N GLY A 28 -1.25 15.32 -2.41
CA GLY A 28 -1.07 15.14 -3.86
C GLY A 28 0.15 14.30 -4.24
N LYS A 29 0.79 13.61 -3.28
CA LYS A 29 2.02 12.83 -3.51
C LYS A 29 1.68 11.38 -3.88
N TYR A 30 2.12 10.97 -5.06
CA TYR A 30 2.02 9.60 -5.55
C TYR A 30 3.28 9.23 -6.33
N VAL A 31 3.57 7.93 -6.44
CA VAL A 31 4.78 7.39 -7.08
C VAL A 31 4.41 6.25 -8.00
N LYS A 32 5.01 6.21 -9.18
CA LYS A 32 4.86 5.09 -10.13
C LYS A 32 5.63 3.87 -9.62
N THR A 33 5.04 2.68 -9.71
CA THR A 33 5.59 1.46 -9.11
C THR A 33 5.20 0.21 -9.90
N ASP A 34 5.99 -0.84 -9.72
CA ASP A 34 5.74 -2.19 -10.21
C ASP A 34 5.19 -3.13 -9.13
N VAL A 35 4.95 -2.61 -7.92
CA VAL A 35 4.28 -3.36 -6.84
C VAL A 35 2.91 -3.83 -7.33
N ALA A 36 2.68 -5.14 -7.26
CA ALA A 36 1.41 -5.75 -7.62
C ALA A 36 0.27 -5.23 -6.73
N ASN A 37 -0.95 -5.17 -7.26
CA ASN A 37 -2.11 -4.71 -6.49
C ASN A 37 -3.35 -5.57 -6.73
N ARG A 38 -4.23 -5.60 -5.73
CA ARG A 38 -5.59 -6.14 -5.82
C ARG A 38 -6.50 -5.31 -4.93
N GLY A 39 -7.65 -4.90 -5.46
CA GLY A 39 -8.64 -4.12 -4.70
C GLY A 39 -8.16 -2.76 -4.19
N GLY A 40 -7.15 -2.16 -4.85
CA GLY A 40 -6.58 -0.86 -4.46
C GLY A 40 -5.51 -0.92 -3.37
N TYR A 41 -5.02 -2.12 -3.03
CA TYR A 41 -3.98 -2.35 -2.04
C TYR A 41 -2.79 -3.10 -2.63
N PRO A 42 -1.58 -2.91 -2.09
CA PRO A 42 -0.42 -3.68 -2.52
C PRO A 42 -0.60 -5.18 -2.23
N CYS A 43 0.03 -6.03 -3.04
CA CYS A 43 0.03 -7.47 -2.85
C CYS A 43 1.44 -8.02 -2.63
N LEU A 44 1.56 -8.96 -1.68
CA LEU A 44 2.74 -9.79 -1.48
C LEU A 44 2.33 -11.26 -1.65
N LEU A 45 3.02 -12.03 -2.50
CA LEU A 45 2.74 -13.45 -2.72
C LEU A 45 1.24 -13.80 -2.98
N LYS A 46 0.52 -12.91 -3.67
CA LYS A 46 -0.94 -12.97 -3.97
C LYS A 46 -1.89 -12.63 -2.80
N GLU A 47 -1.36 -12.14 -1.70
CA GLU A 47 -2.13 -11.67 -0.55
C GLU A 47 -2.18 -10.14 -0.52
N VAL A 48 -3.37 -9.57 -0.28
CA VAL A 48 -3.54 -8.11 -0.14
C VAL A 48 -2.96 -7.66 1.19
N VAL A 49 -2.12 -6.63 1.14
CA VAL A 49 -1.45 -6.05 2.31
C VAL A 49 -2.03 -4.68 2.62
N VAL A 50 -2.60 -4.51 3.81
CA VAL A 50 -2.95 -3.19 4.35
C VAL A 50 -1.74 -2.69 5.12
N TYR A 51 -0.98 -1.76 4.53
CA TYR A 51 0.29 -1.27 5.09
C TYR A 51 0.16 0.17 5.60
N SER A 52 0.62 0.41 6.82
CA SER A 52 0.82 1.73 7.43
C SER A 52 2.21 1.82 8.05
N GLN A 53 2.56 2.97 8.63
CA GLN A 53 3.88 3.18 9.26
C GLN A 53 4.23 2.17 10.36
N SER A 54 3.22 1.64 11.07
CA SER A 54 3.42 0.78 12.25
C SER A 54 2.87 -0.64 12.07
N GLU A 55 2.04 -0.89 11.07
CA GLU A 55 1.31 -2.15 10.97
C GLU A 55 1.11 -2.59 9.52
N ALA A 56 1.14 -3.91 9.31
CA ALA A 56 0.78 -4.53 8.05
C ALA A 56 -0.09 -5.77 8.30
N TYR A 57 -1.14 -5.93 7.50
CA TYR A 57 -2.11 -7.02 7.62
C TYR A 57 -2.38 -7.67 6.26
N ILE A 58 -2.60 -8.99 6.24
CA ILE A 58 -3.17 -9.68 5.08
C ILE A 58 -4.70 -9.53 5.09
N GLU A 59 -5.31 -9.37 3.92
CA GLU A 59 -6.76 -9.30 3.66
C GLU A 59 -7.65 -9.93 4.73
N GLY A 60 -8.59 -9.16 5.30
CA GLY A 60 -9.57 -9.64 6.29
C GLY A 60 -9.01 -9.91 7.69
N ASN A 61 -7.72 -10.21 7.83
CA ASN A 61 -7.10 -10.60 9.11
C ASN A 61 -6.80 -9.41 10.05
N ARG A 62 -7.19 -8.18 9.68
CA ARG A 62 -7.07 -7.02 10.58
C ARG A 62 -7.89 -7.22 11.86
N GLY A 63 -9.07 -7.85 11.76
CA GLY A 63 -9.89 -8.23 12.92
C GLY A 63 -9.29 -9.39 13.73
N ASP A 64 -8.55 -10.27 13.06
CA ASP A 64 -7.93 -11.46 13.66
C ASP A 64 -6.55 -11.19 14.27
N GLY A 65 -6.02 -9.97 14.13
CA GLY A 65 -4.76 -9.53 14.74
C GLY A 65 -3.49 -10.18 14.16
N LYS A 66 -3.58 -10.94 13.06
CA LYS A 66 -2.42 -11.58 12.41
C LYS A 66 -1.63 -10.57 11.58
N LYS A 67 -0.77 -9.81 12.26
CA LYS A 67 0.20 -8.91 11.64
C LYS A 67 1.21 -9.72 10.82
N ILE A 68 1.55 -9.23 9.63
CA ILE A 68 2.73 -9.72 8.91
C ILE A 68 3.96 -8.91 9.33
N ARG A 69 5.14 -9.53 9.26
CA ARG A 69 6.37 -8.82 9.59
C ARG A 69 6.70 -7.85 8.46
N LEU A 70 6.85 -6.57 8.78
CA LEU A 70 7.20 -5.53 7.80
C LEU A 70 8.47 -5.88 6.99
N SER A 71 9.41 -6.61 7.59
CA SER A 71 10.63 -7.11 6.95
C SER A 71 10.39 -8.05 5.75
N GLU A 72 9.21 -8.67 5.67
CA GLU A 72 8.79 -9.52 4.54
C GLU A 72 8.23 -8.69 3.39
N CYS A 73 7.92 -7.41 3.63
CA CYS A 73 7.29 -6.48 2.70
C CYS A 73 8.29 -5.45 2.14
N LYS A 74 9.54 -5.83 1.86
CA LYS A 74 10.63 -4.88 1.53
C LYS A 74 10.28 -3.88 0.42
N ASP A 75 9.67 -4.35 -0.67
CA ASP A 75 9.30 -3.47 -1.80
C ASP A 75 8.14 -2.54 -1.45
N ILE A 76 7.18 -3.03 -0.64
CA ILE A 76 6.05 -2.25 -0.14
C ILE A 76 6.54 -1.20 0.87
N GLU A 77 7.49 -1.56 1.75
CA GLU A 77 8.14 -0.64 2.69
C GLU A 77 8.95 0.43 1.94
N ALA A 78 9.71 0.04 0.92
CA ALA A 78 10.47 0.97 0.09
C ALA A 78 9.56 1.95 -0.65
N LEU A 79 8.42 1.48 -1.16
CA LEU A 79 7.38 2.33 -1.74
C LEU A 79 6.78 3.27 -0.69
N TYR A 80 6.45 2.74 0.49
CA TYR A 80 5.90 3.53 1.60
C TYR A 80 6.81 4.71 1.96
N LYS A 81 8.12 4.44 2.16
CA LYS A 81 9.12 5.46 2.50
C LYS A 81 9.25 6.57 1.46
N GLN A 82 9.02 6.27 0.20
CA GLN A 82 9.03 7.29 -0.86
C GLN A 82 7.84 8.24 -0.77
N LEU A 83 6.75 7.84 -0.12
CA LEU A 83 5.49 8.59 -0.05
C LEU A 83 5.31 9.37 1.26
N ILE A 84 6.13 9.14 2.28
CA ILE A 84 6.16 9.94 3.53
C ILE A 84 6.64 11.37 3.23
#